data_AF-A0A835WJ73-F1
#
_entry.id   AF-A0A835WJ73-F1
#
_cell.length_a   1.000
_cell.length_b   1.000
_cell.length_c   1.000
_cell.angle_alpha   90.00
_cell.angle_beta   90.00
_cell.angle_gamma   90.00
#
_symmetry.space_group_name_H-M   'P 1'
#
loop_
_entity.id
_entity.type
_entity.pdbx_description
1 polymer ?
#
loop_
_entity_poly.entity_id
_entity_poly.type
_entity_poly.pdbx_seq_one_letter_code
_entity_poly.pdbx_strand_id
1 'polypeptide(L)'
;MAALRTTQSAGSALTRQPTGLTPSRAVPVSRSPALRCRANVQTEASRPGPPPPPPPPPPPPPAPSRRGFLGFGAAAAVGGVVGYLLGSRSGGGEGGGLSGAERAEVDELRRELGFRRDYDGHVFVKEPRSGDWWEVRTDAKLPGTLLLRDPADTVYFITYNNIQQVDLSDDYVVGSLFAGGDWTALAQKIQARDESGVVGDVKLNKEAFRDLISVMD
;
A
#
# COMPACT_ATOMS: atom_id res chain seq x y z
N MET A 1 -16.45 -42.55 -32.92
CA MET A 1 -15.34 -43.08 -33.75
C MET A 1 -14.94 -42.00 -34.76
N ALA A 2 -13.64 -41.91 -35.07
CA ALA A 2 -12.95 -40.86 -35.87
C ALA A 2 -12.54 -39.61 -35.05
N ALA A 3 -11.32 -39.07 -35.14
CA ALA A 3 -10.08 -39.49 -35.79
C ALA A 3 -8.87 -38.78 -35.14
N LEU A 4 -7.73 -39.49 -35.07
CA LEU A 4 -6.41 -38.99 -34.71
C LEU A 4 -5.89 -37.94 -35.70
N ARG A 5 -5.18 -36.91 -35.21
CA ARG A 5 -4.05 -36.30 -35.94
C ARG A 5 -2.94 -35.86 -34.99
N THR A 6 -1.85 -36.62 -35.05
CA THR A 6 -0.50 -36.27 -34.62
C THR A 6 0.16 -35.44 -35.72
N THR A 7 0.80 -34.31 -35.38
CA THR A 7 1.94 -33.80 -36.15
C THR A 7 3.01 -33.22 -35.23
N GLN A 8 4.10 -33.97 -35.24
CA GLN A 8 5.44 -33.73 -34.76
C GLN A 8 6.10 -32.62 -35.58
N SER A 9 6.86 -31.72 -34.94
CA SER A 9 7.87 -30.91 -35.65
C SER A 9 9.07 -30.67 -34.75
N ALA A 10 10.10 -31.49 -34.97
CA ALA A 10 11.44 -31.27 -34.48
C ALA A 10 12.13 -30.23 -35.38
N GLY A 11 12.73 -29.21 -34.75
CA GLY A 11 13.59 -28.23 -35.41
C GLY A 11 14.89 -28.10 -34.64
N SER A 12 15.89 -28.88 -35.06
CA SER A 12 17.28 -28.75 -34.62
C SER A 12 18.02 -27.67 -35.42
N ALA A 13 19.10 -27.17 -34.80
CA ALA A 13 20.25 -26.49 -35.38
C ALA A 13 20.12 -24.97 -35.64
N LEU A 14 20.94 -24.16 -34.96
CA LEU A 14 22.30 -23.89 -35.43
C LEU A 14 23.12 -23.15 -34.36
N THR A 15 24.24 -23.74 -33.99
CA THR A 15 25.38 -23.10 -33.33
C THR A 15 26.00 -22.06 -34.26
N ARG A 16 26.06 -20.79 -33.81
CA ARG A 16 27.08 -19.83 -34.26
C ARG A 16 27.52 -18.95 -33.09
N GLN A 17 28.74 -19.22 -32.63
CA GLN A 17 29.57 -18.33 -31.84
C GLN A 17 30.19 -17.28 -32.77
N PRO A 18 30.07 -15.98 -32.46
CA PRO A 18 31.08 -15.01 -32.85
C PRO A 18 31.89 -14.59 -31.63
N THR A 19 33.17 -14.98 -31.65
CA THR A 19 34.23 -14.47 -30.80
C THR A 19 34.44 -12.99 -31.15
N GLY A 20 34.08 -12.09 -30.24
CA GLY A 20 34.28 -10.65 -30.38
C GLY A 20 34.61 -10.04 -29.03
N LEU A 21 35.87 -10.15 -28.63
CA LEU A 21 36.41 -9.43 -27.47
C LEU A 21 36.57 -7.95 -27.85
N THR A 22 35.55 -7.15 -27.57
CA THR A 22 35.69 -5.68 -27.52
C THR A 22 36.24 -5.26 -26.16
N PRO A 23 37.26 -4.38 -26.11
CA PRO A 23 37.81 -3.87 -24.87
C PRO A 23 36.73 -3.12 -24.08
N SER A 24 36.56 -3.53 -22.82
CA SER A 24 35.67 -2.94 -21.84
C SER A 24 36.05 -1.48 -21.61
N ARG A 25 35.31 -0.59 -22.25
CA ARG A 25 35.37 0.86 -22.01
C ARG A 25 34.77 1.10 -20.63
N ALA A 26 35.63 1.36 -19.66
CA ALA A 26 35.23 1.75 -18.31
C ALA A 26 34.27 2.93 -18.40
N VAL A 27 33.00 2.67 -18.11
CA VAL A 27 31.98 3.69 -17.95
C VAL A 27 32.29 4.37 -16.61
N PRO A 28 32.54 5.69 -16.57
CA PRO A 28 32.68 6.39 -15.31
C PRO A 28 31.37 6.20 -14.53
N VAL A 29 31.47 5.59 -13.35
CA VAL A 29 30.39 5.52 -12.37
C VAL A 29 30.03 6.96 -12.01
N SER A 30 29.00 7.47 -12.67
CA SER A 30 28.39 8.76 -12.40
C SER A 30 27.79 8.66 -11.01
N ARG A 31 28.47 9.24 -10.02
CA ARG A 31 27.98 9.36 -8.65
C ARG A 31 26.70 10.20 -8.72
N SER A 32 25.56 9.56 -8.49
CA SER A 32 24.28 10.23 -8.42
C SER A 32 24.37 11.41 -7.43
N PRO A 33 24.06 12.64 -7.84
CA PRO A 33 24.00 13.75 -6.92
C PRO A 33 22.91 13.47 -5.90
N ALA A 34 23.23 13.64 -4.61
CA ALA A 34 22.25 13.58 -3.55
C ALA A 34 21.19 14.67 -3.81
N LEU A 35 20.04 14.26 -4.34
CA LEU A 35 18.87 15.11 -4.51
C LEU A 35 18.48 15.64 -3.13
N ARG A 36 18.88 16.88 -2.84
CA ARG A 36 18.41 17.62 -1.67
C ARG A 36 17.08 18.25 -2.04
N CYS A 37 16.00 17.51 -1.79
CA CYS A 37 14.67 18.11 -1.73
C CYS A 37 14.69 19.18 -0.64
N ARG A 38 14.55 20.44 -1.01
CA ARG A 38 14.19 21.52 -0.08
C ARG A 38 12.70 21.76 -0.27
N ALA A 39 11.84 21.27 0.63
CA ALA A 39 10.49 21.80 0.69
C ALA A 39 10.58 23.23 1.23
N ASN A 40 10.18 24.19 0.40
CA ASN A 40 10.06 25.57 0.83
C ASN A 40 8.72 25.72 1.57
N VAL A 41 8.66 25.26 2.82
CA VAL A 41 7.50 25.47 3.69
C VAL A 41 7.55 26.92 4.16
N GLN A 42 6.79 27.76 3.49
CA GLN A 42 6.58 29.15 3.86
C GLN A 42 5.59 29.17 5.04
N THR A 43 6.09 28.88 6.25
CA THR A 43 5.26 28.89 7.46
C THR A 43 4.96 30.34 7.85
N GLU A 44 3.70 30.70 7.63
CA GLU A 44 3.02 31.92 8.04
C GLU A 44 3.35 32.28 9.49
N ALA A 45 4.16 33.33 9.66
CA ALA A 45 4.59 33.81 10.96
C ALA A 45 3.40 34.43 11.74
N SER A 46 3.16 33.86 12.92
CA SER A 46 2.76 34.57 14.13
C SER A 46 1.41 35.32 14.10
N ARG A 47 0.31 34.58 14.01
CA ARG A 47 -0.96 35.03 14.62
C ARG A 47 -0.96 34.67 16.10
N PRO A 48 -1.36 35.58 17.02
CA PRO A 48 -1.52 35.24 18.43
C PRO A 48 -2.51 34.08 18.56
N GLY A 49 -2.10 33.01 19.24
CA GLY A 49 -2.91 31.81 19.38
C GLY A 49 -4.25 32.11 20.07
N PRO A 50 -5.34 31.42 19.69
CA PRO A 50 -6.61 31.53 20.40
C PRO A 50 -6.42 31.16 21.88
N PRO A 51 -7.17 31.78 22.81
CA PRO A 51 -7.09 31.44 24.23
C PRO A 51 -7.35 29.94 24.44
N PRO A 52 -6.71 29.31 25.44
CA PRO A 52 -6.89 27.90 25.70
C PRO A 52 -8.37 27.60 25.94
N PRO A 53 -8.91 26.49 25.37
CA PRO A 53 -10.28 26.10 25.62
C PRO A 53 -10.49 25.85 27.13
N PRO A 54 -11.67 26.16 27.67
CA PRO A 54 -11.98 25.84 29.05
C PRO A 54 -11.80 24.34 29.31
N PRO A 55 -11.38 23.94 30.52
CA PRO A 55 -11.23 22.54 30.86
C PRO A 55 -12.56 21.80 30.61
N PRO A 56 -12.52 20.58 30.06
CA PRO A 56 -13.73 19.81 29.86
C PRO A 56 -14.43 19.58 31.20
N PRO A 57 -15.78 19.62 31.24
CA PRO A 57 -16.51 19.28 32.44
C PRO A 57 -16.13 17.87 32.91
N PRO A 58 -16.08 17.61 34.22
CA PRO A 58 -15.78 16.29 34.74
C PRO A 58 -16.76 15.26 34.15
N PRO A 59 -16.30 14.05 33.79
CA PRO A 59 -17.18 13.02 33.27
C PRO A 59 -18.28 12.70 34.30
N PRO A 60 -19.53 12.51 33.86
CA PRO A 60 -20.60 12.08 34.75
C PRO A 60 -20.25 10.72 35.37
N PRO A 61 -20.66 10.46 36.63
CA PRO A 61 -20.44 9.18 37.28
C PRO A 61 -21.07 8.05 36.45
N PRO A 62 -20.42 6.88 36.35
CA PRO A 62 -20.95 5.75 35.60
C PRO A 62 -22.30 5.30 36.18
N ALA A 63 -23.32 5.24 35.32
CA ALA A 63 -24.63 4.73 35.70
C ALA A 63 -24.53 3.21 36.00
N PRO A 64 -25.25 2.70 37.01
CA PRO A 64 -25.29 1.27 37.29
C PRO A 64 -25.89 0.52 36.09
N SER A 65 -25.07 -0.34 35.47
CA SER A 65 -25.46 -1.15 34.32
C SER A 65 -26.52 -2.16 34.72
N ARG A 66 -27.79 -1.90 34.34
CA ARG A 66 -28.82 -2.94 34.31
C ARG A 66 -28.46 -3.94 33.21
N ARG A 67 -27.92 -5.08 33.64
CA ARG A 67 -27.75 -6.30 32.84
C ARG A 67 -29.14 -6.74 32.36
N GLY A 68 -29.54 -6.27 31.19
CA GLY A 68 -30.80 -6.57 30.52
C GLY A 68 -30.57 -7.50 29.33
N PHE A 69 -31.35 -8.56 29.31
CA PHE A 69 -31.29 -9.76 28.48
C PHE A 69 -32.09 -9.54 27.18
N LEU A 70 -31.44 -9.52 26.01
CA LEU A 70 -32.06 -9.63 24.66
C LEU A 70 -30.98 -10.27 23.76
N GLY A 71 -31.12 -11.46 23.17
CA GLY A 71 -32.34 -12.09 22.66
C GLY A 71 -32.58 -11.66 21.23
N PHE A 72 -31.70 -12.04 20.29
CA PHE A 72 -32.01 -12.00 18.85
C PHE A 72 -31.83 -13.40 18.26
N GLY A 73 -32.97 -13.96 17.85
CA GLY A 73 -33.08 -15.22 17.16
C GLY A 73 -32.85 -15.11 15.66
N ALA A 74 -32.30 -16.20 15.13
CA ALA A 74 -32.66 -16.95 13.93
C ALA A 74 -33.02 -16.27 12.58
N ALA A 75 -32.35 -16.82 11.55
CA ALA A 75 -32.67 -16.94 10.11
C ALA A 75 -32.30 -15.73 9.22
N ALA A 76 -31.66 -15.88 8.05
CA ALA A 76 -31.60 -17.03 7.15
C ALA A 76 -30.27 -17.09 6.37
N ALA A 77 -29.92 -18.31 5.97
CA ALA A 77 -28.81 -18.64 5.09
C ALA A 77 -28.99 -18.06 3.67
N VAL A 78 -28.05 -17.20 3.26
CA VAL A 78 -27.61 -17.07 1.86
C VAL A 78 -26.08 -17.12 1.95
N GLY A 79 -25.49 -18.07 1.22
CA GLY A 79 -24.22 -18.69 1.57
C GLY A 79 -22.99 -17.79 1.53
N GLY A 80 -22.07 -18.07 2.46
CA GLY A 80 -20.64 -17.84 2.30
C GLY A 80 -20.02 -16.77 3.19
N VAL A 81 -19.61 -17.17 4.40
CA VAL A 81 -18.43 -16.65 5.12
C VAL A 81 -18.41 -15.14 5.45
N VAL A 82 -19.26 -14.69 6.37
CA VAL A 82 -19.07 -13.37 7.05
C VAL A 82 -18.98 -13.59 8.56
N GLY A 83 -17.91 -14.25 9.00
CA GLY A 83 -17.72 -14.63 10.40
C GLY A 83 -16.27 -14.59 10.88
N TYR A 84 -15.35 -13.94 10.16
CA TYR A 84 -13.91 -13.93 10.47
C TYR A 84 -13.32 -12.56 10.83
N LEU A 85 -14.15 -11.59 11.23
CA LEU A 85 -13.70 -10.32 11.81
C LEU A 85 -13.55 -10.39 13.35
N LEU A 86 -13.10 -11.52 13.88
CA LEU A 86 -12.66 -11.64 15.28
C LEU A 86 -11.16 -11.94 15.35
N GLY A 87 -10.37 -10.86 15.31
CA GLY A 87 -9.19 -10.71 16.17
C GLY A 87 -8.07 -11.75 16.07
N SER A 88 -7.44 -11.91 14.91
CA SER A 88 -6.08 -12.46 14.86
C SER A 88 -5.06 -11.37 15.21
N ARG A 89 -4.99 -11.00 16.49
CA ARG A 89 -3.84 -10.23 16.99
C ARG A 89 -2.60 -11.10 16.83
N SER A 90 -1.71 -10.70 15.92
CA SER A 90 -0.36 -11.22 15.74
C SER A 90 0.49 -10.93 17.00
N GLY A 91 0.23 -11.66 18.08
CA GLY A 91 1.05 -11.70 19.29
C GLY A 91 1.82 -13.01 19.31
N GLY A 92 3.15 -12.93 19.29
CA GLY A 92 4.07 -14.05 19.08
C GLY A 92 3.76 -15.33 19.86
N GLY A 93 3.66 -16.43 19.12
CA GLY A 93 3.63 -17.79 19.63
C GLY A 93 4.12 -18.73 18.54
N GLU A 94 5.20 -19.46 18.82
CA GLU A 94 5.89 -20.39 17.93
C GLU A 94 4.96 -21.31 17.14
N GLY A 95 5.13 -21.32 15.81
CA GLY A 95 4.91 -22.50 14.97
C GLY A 95 3.54 -22.73 14.33
N GLY A 96 2.53 -21.90 14.59
CA GLY A 96 1.20 -22.03 14.00
C GLY A 96 0.97 -21.18 12.75
N GLY A 97 1.74 -21.41 11.68
CA GLY A 97 1.44 -20.77 10.39
C GLY A 97 0.11 -21.26 9.82
N LEU A 98 -0.67 -20.36 9.19
CA LEU A 98 -1.87 -20.74 8.44
C LEU A 98 -1.52 -21.85 7.43
N SER A 99 -2.41 -22.83 7.31
CA SER A 99 -2.32 -23.84 6.26
C SER A 99 -2.41 -23.19 4.87
N GLY A 100 -1.92 -23.88 3.84
CA GLY A 100 -1.97 -23.38 2.46
C GLY A 100 -3.41 -23.06 1.98
N ALA A 101 -4.40 -23.81 2.46
CA ALA A 101 -5.81 -23.58 2.16
C ALA A 101 -6.33 -22.30 2.81
N GLU A 102 -6.10 -22.12 4.12
CA GLU A 102 -6.49 -20.89 4.83
C GLU A 102 -5.82 -19.66 4.24
N ARG A 103 -4.56 -19.77 3.81
CA ARG A 103 -3.86 -18.66 3.15
C ARG A 103 -4.53 -18.29 1.81
N ALA A 104 -4.94 -19.27 1.02
CA ALA A 104 -5.63 -19.01 -0.24
C ALA A 104 -7.00 -18.35 -0.02
N GLU A 105 -7.72 -18.74 1.03
CA GLU A 105 -8.99 -18.10 1.41
C GLU A 105 -8.79 -16.65 1.82
N VAL A 106 -7.78 -16.36 2.65
CA VAL A 106 -7.43 -14.98 3.04
C VAL A 106 -7.05 -14.15 1.81
N ASP A 107 -6.26 -14.70 0.89
CA ASP A 107 -5.84 -13.99 -0.32
C ASP A 107 -7.01 -13.76 -1.30
N GLU A 108 -8.06 -14.59 -1.26
CA GLU A 108 -9.29 -14.36 -2.02
C GLU A 108 -10.10 -13.20 -1.41
N LEU A 109 -10.29 -13.19 -0.09
CA LEU A 109 -10.98 -12.10 0.62
C LEU A 109 -10.28 -10.75 0.39
N ARG A 110 -8.94 -10.72 0.42
CA ARG A 110 -8.16 -9.51 0.09
C ARG A 110 -8.48 -9.03 -1.32
N ARG A 111 -8.49 -9.95 -2.30
CA ARG A 111 -8.81 -9.64 -3.70
C ARG A 111 -10.21 -9.11 -3.89
N GLU A 112 -11.19 -9.64 -3.15
CA GLU A 112 -12.57 -9.14 -3.12
C GLU A 112 -12.63 -7.70 -2.60
N LEU A 113 -11.86 -7.41 -1.54
CA LEU A 113 -11.71 -6.07 -0.97
C LEU A 113 -10.80 -5.13 -1.80
N GLY A 114 -10.30 -5.58 -2.96
CA GLY A 114 -9.49 -4.76 -3.84
C GLY A 114 -8.07 -4.48 -3.33
N PHE A 115 -7.50 -5.33 -2.49
CA PHE A 115 -6.08 -5.26 -2.13
C PHE A 115 -5.41 -6.65 -2.15
N ARG A 116 -4.09 -6.68 -2.05
CA ARG A 116 -3.31 -7.91 -1.85
C ARG A 116 -2.03 -7.60 -1.08
N ARG A 117 -1.40 -8.62 -0.52
CA ARG A 117 -0.11 -8.51 0.14
C ARG A 117 0.87 -9.52 -0.42
N ASP A 118 2.06 -9.05 -0.80
CA ASP A 118 3.14 -9.93 -1.24
C ASP A 118 3.77 -10.65 -0.03
N TYR A 119 4.57 -11.69 -0.30
CA TYR A 119 5.26 -12.46 0.74
C TYR A 119 6.27 -11.63 1.55
N ASP A 120 6.74 -10.52 0.98
CA ASP A 120 7.63 -9.55 1.62
C ASP A 120 6.88 -8.50 2.47
N GLY A 121 5.55 -8.61 2.56
CA GLY A 121 4.71 -7.75 3.38
C GLY A 121 4.25 -6.47 2.68
N HIS A 122 4.62 -6.24 1.41
CA HIS A 122 4.16 -5.06 0.69
C HIS A 122 2.69 -5.16 0.31
N VAL A 123 1.99 -4.04 0.51
CA VAL A 123 0.57 -3.92 0.23
C VAL A 123 0.38 -3.35 -1.16
N PHE A 124 -0.50 -3.98 -1.94
CA PHE A 124 -0.95 -3.46 -3.22
C PHE A 124 -2.45 -3.24 -3.18
N VAL A 125 -2.92 -2.14 -3.73
CA VAL A 125 -4.34 -1.78 -3.82
C VAL A 125 -4.73 -1.70 -5.28
N LYS A 126 -5.96 -2.12 -5.60
CA LYS A 126 -6.47 -2.13 -6.96
C LYS A 126 -7.17 -0.81 -7.23
N GLU A 127 -6.74 -0.09 -8.25
CA GLU A 127 -7.44 1.10 -8.72
C GLU A 127 -8.78 0.68 -9.36
N PRO A 128 -9.94 1.18 -8.88
CA PRO A 128 -11.25 0.70 -9.32
C PRO A 128 -11.54 0.93 -10.80
N ARG A 129 -10.98 1.98 -11.40
CA ARG A 129 -11.27 2.40 -12.78
C ARG A 129 -10.43 1.65 -13.80
N SER A 130 -9.12 1.58 -13.58
CA SER A 130 -8.17 0.91 -14.47
C SER A 130 -8.08 -0.60 -14.19
N GLY A 131 -8.30 -1.01 -12.95
CA GLY A 131 -8.02 -2.36 -12.45
C GLY A 131 -6.55 -2.60 -12.14
N ASP A 132 -5.71 -1.57 -12.23
CA ASP A 132 -4.27 -1.66 -12.02
C ASP A 132 -3.90 -1.77 -10.53
N TRP A 133 -2.80 -2.46 -10.25
CA TRP A 133 -2.29 -2.65 -8.89
C TRP A 133 -1.25 -1.59 -8.54
N TRP A 134 -1.56 -0.79 -7.52
CA TRP A 134 -0.70 0.27 -7.00
C TRP A 134 -0.03 -0.20 -5.71
N GLU A 135 1.26 0.05 -5.57
CA GLU A 135 2.02 -0.30 -4.36
C GLU A 135 1.87 0.78 -3.30
N VAL A 136 1.57 0.41 -2.05
CA VAL A 136 1.29 1.34 -0.95
C VAL A 136 2.30 1.17 0.17
N ARG A 137 2.79 2.30 0.70
CA ARG A 137 3.70 2.36 1.86
C ARG A 137 3.34 3.52 2.78
N THR A 138 3.76 3.43 4.03
CA THR A 138 3.71 4.57 4.98
C THR A 138 4.93 5.46 4.79
N ASP A 139 4.74 6.77 4.86
CA ASP A 139 5.86 7.71 4.98
C ASP A 139 6.48 7.62 6.38
N ALA A 140 7.81 7.56 6.48
CA ALA A 140 8.49 7.39 7.77
C ALA A 140 8.62 8.70 8.57
N LYS A 141 8.47 9.87 7.94
CA LYS A 141 8.60 11.18 8.59
C LYS A 141 7.25 11.83 8.90
N LEU A 142 6.28 11.67 7.99
CA LEU A 142 4.97 12.31 8.11
C LEU A 142 3.91 11.33 8.60
N PRO A 143 3.50 11.41 9.89
CA PRO A 143 2.46 10.56 10.42
C PRO A 143 1.15 10.72 9.64
N GLY A 144 0.44 9.61 9.42
CA GLY A 144 -0.81 9.60 8.66
C GLY A 144 -0.67 9.80 7.15
N THR A 145 0.57 9.89 6.62
CA THR A 145 0.82 9.99 5.17
C THR A 145 1.13 8.63 4.57
N LEU A 146 0.41 8.30 3.51
CA LEU A 146 0.63 7.12 2.68
C LEU A 146 1.20 7.55 1.34
N LEU A 147 2.17 6.78 0.87
CA LEU A 147 2.77 6.92 -0.46
C LEU A 147 2.25 5.79 -1.34
N LEU A 148 1.91 6.13 -2.58
CA LEU A 148 1.42 5.17 -3.57
C LEU A 148 2.25 5.27 -4.84
N ARG A 149 2.55 4.13 -5.46
CA ARG A 149 3.21 4.06 -6.77
C ARG A 149 2.31 3.31 -7.75
N ASP A 150 2.00 3.95 -8.88
CA ASP A 150 1.26 3.33 -9.97
C ASP A 150 2.17 2.45 -10.86
N PRO A 151 1.62 1.66 -11.81
CA PRO A 151 2.45 0.87 -12.74
C PRO A 151 3.31 1.69 -13.69
N ALA A 152 3.04 2.99 -13.84
CA ALA A 152 3.81 3.93 -14.66
C ALA A 152 4.92 4.63 -13.86
N ASP A 153 5.25 4.10 -12.67
CA ASP A 153 6.25 4.58 -11.72
C ASP A 153 5.97 5.98 -11.15
N THR A 154 4.77 6.53 -11.35
CA THR A 154 4.40 7.84 -10.83
C THR A 154 4.00 7.72 -9.37
N VAL A 155 4.48 8.64 -8.54
CA VAL A 155 4.29 8.62 -7.10
C VAL A 155 3.21 9.60 -6.67
N TYR A 156 2.33 9.12 -5.80
CA TYR A 156 1.23 9.87 -5.21
C TYR A 156 1.32 9.81 -3.69
N PHE A 157 0.63 10.72 -3.02
CA PHE A 157 0.45 10.67 -1.58
C PHE A 157 -1.01 10.90 -1.18
N ILE A 158 -1.37 10.38 -0.01
CA ILE A 158 -2.63 10.64 0.68
C ILE A 158 -2.29 10.96 2.14
N THR A 159 -2.86 12.03 2.67
CA THR A 159 -2.66 12.43 4.08
C THR A 159 -3.98 12.36 4.84
N TYR A 160 -4.00 11.58 5.92
CA TYR A 160 -5.13 11.47 6.83
C TYR A 160 -4.87 12.30 8.10
N ASN A 161 -5.43 13.50 8.17
CA ASN A 161 -5.17 14.46 9.25
C ASN A 161 -5.56 13.96 10.66
N ASN A 162 -6.44 12.96 10.75
CA ASN A 162 -6.98 12.46 12.01
C ASN A 162 -6.32 11.15 12.48
N ILE A 163 -5.33 10.63 11.74
CA ILE A 163 -4.70 9.34 12.04
C ILE A 163 -3.20 9.57 12.19
N GLN A 164 -2.67 9.36 13.39
CA GLN A 164 -1.24 9.56 13.65
C GLN A 164 -0.38 8.39 13.13
N GLN A 165 -0.94 7.19 13.04
CA GLN A 165 -0.22 6.02 12.56
C GLN A 165 -1.17 5.11 11.81
N VAL A 166 -0.84 4.81 10.55
CA VAL A 166 -1.53 3.80 9.76
C VAL A 166 -0.71 2.52 9.84
N ASP A 167 -1.29 1.46 10.39
CA ASP A 167 -0.65 0.15 10.41
C ASP A 167 -1.05 -0.64 9.16
N LEU A 168 -0.17 -0.63 8.15
CA LEU A 168 -0.38 -1.39 6.92
C LEU A 168 -0.17 -2.91 7.11
N SER A 169 0.23 -3.38 8.31
CA SER A 169 0.29 -4.81 8.62
C SER A 169 -1.07 -5.41 8.99
N ASP A 170 -2.05 -4.57 9.35
CA ASP A 170 -3.42 -4.98 9.64
C ASP A 170 -4.29 -4.90 8.38
N ASP A 171 -4.78 -6.05 7.93
CA ASP A 171 -5.66 -6.18 6.77
C ASP A 171 -6.98 -5.44 6.95
N TYR A 172 -7.48 -5.33 8.17
CA TYR A 172 -8.70 -4.58 8.45
C TYR A 172 -8.48 -3.09 8.19
N VAL A 173 -7.34 -2.55 8.61
CA VAL A 173 -6.97 -1.15 8.35
C VAL A 173 -6.86 -0.92 6.85
N VAL A 174 -6.14 -1.79 6.11
CA VAL A 174 -6.00 -1.68 4.65
C VAL A 174 -7.36 -1.76 3.96
N GLY A 175 -8.20 -2.75 4.31
CA GLY A 175 -9.55 -2.88 3.75
C GLY A 175 -10.41 -1.65 4.02
N SER A 176 -10.38 -1.11 5.25
CA SER A 176 -11.17 0.08 5.60
C SER A 176 -10.77 1.34 4.83
N LEU A 177 -9.49 1.48 4.49
CA LEU A 177 -8.96 2.63 3.75
C LEU A 177 -9.18 2.53 2.25
N PHE A 178 -9.07 1.32 1.67
CA PHE A 178 -8.95 1.17 0.22
C PHE A 178 -10.13 0.46 -0.46
N ALA A 179 -10.94 -0.33 0.25
CA ALA A 179 -12.00 -1.13 -0.37
C ALA A 179 -13.08 -0.31 -1.08
N GLY A 180 -13.35 0.92 -0.61
CA GLY A 180 -14.33 1.82 -1.24
C GLY A 180 -13.85 2.46 -2.55
N GLY A 181 -12.55 2.44 -2.84
CA GLY A 181 -12.00 3.09 -4.04
C GLY A 181 -11.94 4.62 -4.01
N ASP A 182 -12.59 5.26 -3.02
CA ASP A 182 -12.62 6.72 -2.83
C ASP A 182 -11.23 7.33 -2.64
N TRP A 183 -10.25 6.53 -2.22
CA TRP A 183 -8.85 6.92 -2.08
C TRP A 183 -8.28 7.52 -3.37
N THR A 184 -8.77 7.11 -4.54
CA THR A 184 -8.32 7.65 -5.84
C THR A 184 -8.60 9.14 -5.99
N ALA A 185 -9.67 9.65 -5.37
CA ALA A 185 -9.99 11.07 -5.37
C ALA A 185 -9.14 11.86 -4.36
N LEU A 186 -8.57 11.18 -3.36
CA LEU A 186 -7.71 11.77 -2.34
C LEU A 186 -6.23 11.76 -2.73
N ALA A 187 -5.85 10.88 -3.66
CA ALA A 187 -4.47 10.73 -4.12
C ALA A 187 -4.00 11.98 -4.88
N GLN A 188 -2.90 12.57 -4.39
CA GLN A 188 -2.27 13.74 -5.00
C GLN A 188 -0.93 13.35 -5.58
N LYS A 189 -0.64 13.79 -6.80
CA LYS A 189 0.66 13.56 -7.45
C LYS A 189 1.76 14.32 -6.73
N ILE A 190 2.88 13.63 -6.49
CA ILE A 190 4.08 14.29 -6.00
C ILE A 190 4.76 14.96 -7.18
N GLN A 191 5.05 16.25 -7.03
CA GLN A 191 5.81 17.03 -8.01
C GLN A 191 7.09 17.54 -7.38
N ALA A 192 8.18 17.43 -8.13
CA ALA A 192 9.48 17.97 -7.73
C ALA A 192 9.97 18.97 -8.77
N ARG A 193 10.67 20.00 -8.30
CA ARG A 193 11.38 20.94 -9.15
C ARG A 193 12.76 20.39 -9.45
N ASP A 194 13.10 20.26 -10.72
CA ASP A 194 14.43 19.83 -11.15
C ASP A 194 15.47 20.96 -11.02
N GLU A 195 16.73 20.66 -11.36
CA GLU A 195 17.83 21.63 -11.33
C GLU A 195 17.62 22.81 -12.30
N SER A 196 16.79 22.64 -13.33
CA SER A 196 16.44 23.67 -14.30
C SER A 196 15.28 24.56 -13.85
N GLY A 197 14.65 24.24 -12.71
CA GLY A 197 13.50 24.96 -12.18
C GLY A 197 12.16 24.48 -12.72
N VAL A 198 12.15 23.47 -13.59
CA VAL A 198 10.93 22.89 -14.16
C VAL A 198 10.30 21.95 -13.13
N VAL A 199 9.00 22.07 -12.94
CA VAL A 199 8.23 21.20 -12.05
C VAL A 199 7.73 20.01 -12.85
N GLY A 200 8.09 18.80 -12.42
CA GLY A 200 7.68 17.54 -13.04
C GLY A 200 7.13 16.55 -12.01
N ASP A 201 6.31 15.62 -12.49
CA ASP A 201 5.81 14.51 -11.68
C ASP A 201 6.99 13.60 -11.27
N VAL A 202 7.03 13.24 -9.99
CA VAL A 202 8.07 12.35 -9.46
C VAL A 202 7.82 10.94 -9.94
N LYS A 203 8.84 10.35 -10.58
CA LYS A 203 8.85 8.96 -11.01
C LYS A 203 9.90 8.16 -10.27
N LEU A 204 9.49 7.08 -9.61
CA LEU A 204 10.36 6.15 -8.91
C LEU A 204 10.04 4.74 -9.35
N ASN A 205 11.07 4.00 -9.79
CA ASN A 205 10.92 2.58 -10.02
C ASN A 205 10.63 1.84 -8.71
N LYS A 206 10.26 0.57 -8.82
CA LYS A 206 9.88 -0.29 -7.69
C LYS A 206 10.95 -0.32 -6.59
N GLU A 207 12.21 -0.50 -6.95
CA GLU A 207 13.32 -0.61 -5.99
C GLU A 207 13.55 0.72 -5.27
N ALA A 208 13.63 1.84 -6.01
CA ALA A 208 13.79 3.16 -5.44
C ALA A 208 12.61 3.56 -4.56
N PHE A 209 11.38 3.19 -4.93
CA PHE A 209 10.19 3.42 -4.12
C PHE A 209 10.20 2.61 -2.83
N ARG A 210 10.79 1.41 -2.81
CA ARG A 210 10.96 0.57 -1.61
C ARG A 210 12.09 1.05 -0.69
N ASP A 211 13.11 1.67 -1.25
CA ASP A 211 14.21 2.24 -0.48
C ASP A 211 13.93 3.66 0.01
N LEU A 212 12.87 4.29 -0.50
CA LEU A 212 12.42 5.62 -0.09
C LEU A 212 12.00 5.63 1.39
N ILE A 213 12.65 6.49 2.17
CA ILE A 213 12.34 6.70 3.59
C ILE A 213 11.19 7.70 3.74
N SER A 214 11.28 8.81 3.02
CA SER A 214 10.25 9.85 2.98
C SER A 214 10.47 10.74 1.76
N VAL A 215 9.39 11.31 1.23
CA VAL A 215 9.44 12.22 0.08
C VAL A 215 9.51 13.70 0.49
N MET A 216 9.06 14.01 1.71
CA MET A 216 8.96 15.39 2.18
C MET A 216 10.09 15.67 3.18
N ASP A 217 10.97 16.60 2.81
CA ASP A 217 12.05 17.15 3.64
C ASP A 217 11.80 18.64 3.91
#